data_AF-A0A9P5R8Y4-F1
#
_entry.id   AF-A0A9P5R8Y4-F1
#
_cell.length_a   1.000
_cell.length_b   1.000
_cell.length_c   1.000
_cell.angle_alpha   90.00
_cell.angle_beta   90.00
_cell.angle_gamma   90.00
#
_symmetry.space_group_name_H-M   'P 1'
#
loop_
_entity.id
_entity.type
_entity.pdbx_description
1 polymer ?
#
loop_
_entity_poly.entity_id
_entity_poly.type
_entity_poly.pdbx_seq_one_letter_code
_entity_poly.pdbx_strand_id
1 'polypeptide(L)'
;MTPAVFRLRVWMAFITLVNFCIGIAFYAWLVARSNKYNTKAGEDVYKYKWTDVAMLIASLALFLAYLCSIWSKPRLHKFVRAALMLLPALFLLGVQLRQIQLRIELINTINKRLPSQYGSLKPFSCDGSTDASCGILQSWTFIPVIVGFFVVIEVFVTLFSGVTHTSKSHV
;
A
#
# COMPACT_ATOMS: atom_id res chain seq x y z
N MET A 1 16.31 21.97 -8.57
CA MET A 1 15.33 20.89 -8.83
C MET A 1 14.17 21.53 -9.57
N THR A 2 13.69 20.98 -10.68
CA THR A 2 12.57 21.59 -11.43
C THR A 2 11.31 21.61 -10.56
N PRO A 3 10.52 22.70 -10.58
CA PRO A 3 9.36 22.87 -9.68
C PRO A 3 8.31 21.75 -9.84
N ALA A 4 8.18 21.18 -11.04
CA ALA A 4 7.30 20.03 -11.30
C ALA A 4 7.71 18.76 -10.54
N VAL A 5 9.01 18.45 -10.49
CA VAL A 5 9.54 17.26 -9.78
C VAL A 5 9.40 17.41 -8.26
N PHE A 6 9.52 18.64 -7.75
CA PHE A 6 9.29 18.91 -6.33
C PHE A 6 7.83 18.72 -5.94
N ARG A 7 6.89 19.28 -6.73
CA ARG A 7 5.44 19.09 -6.52
C ARG A 7 5.04 17.62 -6.56
N LEU A 8 5.57 16.85 -7.52
CA LEU A 8 5.35 15.41 -7.62
C LEU A 8 5.76 14.69 -6.34
N ARG A 9 6.93 15.01 -5.78
CA ARG A 9 7.45 14.37 -4.56
C ARG A 9 6.64 14.71 -3.32
N VAL A 10 6.17 15.95 -3.18
CA VAL A 10 5.27 16.35 -2.10
C VAL A 10 3.95 15.58 -2.21
N TRP A 11 3.42 15.42 -3.42
CA TRP A 11 2.21 14.67 -3.67
C TRP A 11 2.38 13.17 -3.35
N MET A 12 3.52 12.58 -3.72
CA MET A 12 3.85 11.19 -3.35
C MET A 12 4.06 11.00 -1.84
N ALA A 13 4.65 11.97 -1.15
CA ALA A 13 4.75 11.96 0.31
C ALA A 13 3.35 11.99 0.97
N PHE A 14 2.43 12.80 0.43
CA PHE A 14 1.05 12.82 0.89
C PHE A 14 0.33 11.49 0.65
N ILE A 15 0.47 10.89 -0.52
CA ILE A 15 -0.15 9.58 -0.83
C ILE A 15 0.38 8.47 0.07
N THR A 16 1.70 8.42 0.28
CA THR A 16 2.33 7.42 1.15
C THR A 16 1.95 7.62 2.62
N LEU A 17 1.75 8.86 3.06
CA LEU A 17 1.19 9.18 4.37
C LEU A 17 -0.26 8.67 4.50
N VAL A 18 -1.13 8.97 3.53
CA VAL A 18 -2.52 8.49 3.52
C VAL A 18 -2.57 6.96 3.57
N ASN A 19 -1.74 6.29 2.76
CA ASN A 19 -1.61 4.83 2.78
C ASN A 19 -1.21 4.30 4.16
N PHE A 20 -0.22 4.93 4.80
CA PHE A 20 0.23 4.56 6.12
C PHE A 20 -0.87 4.76 7.19
N CYS A 21 -1.58 5.89 7.17
CA CYS A 21 -2.70 6.17 8.06
C CYS A 21 -3.84 5.15 7.90
N ILE A 22 -4.17 4.76 6.67
CA ILE A 22 -5.19 3.76 6.39
C ILE A 22 -4.74 2.38 6.86
N GLY A 23 -3.45 2.05 6.70
CA GLY A 23 -2.84 0.86 7.30
C GLY A 23 -3.04 0.81 8.81
N ILE A 24 -2.66 1.88 9.53
CA ILE A 24 -2.85 1.98 10.97
C ILE A 24 -4.32 1.84 11.36
N ALA A 25 -5.22 2.59 10.70
CA ALA A 25 -6.65 2.55 10.98
C ALA A 25 -7.23 1.14 10.78
N PHE A 26 -6.82 0.45 9.72
CA PHE A 26 -7.24 -0.92 9.45
C PHE A 26 -6.77 -1.89 10.53
N TYR A 27 -5.49 -1.86 10.91
CA TYR A 27 -4.98 -2.77 11.94
C TYR A 27 -5.52 -2.45 13.33
N ALA A 28 -5.69 -1.17 13.68
CA ALA A 28 -6.32 -0.77 14.93
C ALA A 28 -7.76 -1.32 15.02
N TRP A 29 -8.52 -1.20 13.92
CA TRP A 29 -9.86 -1.77 13.84
C TRP A 29 -9.86 -3.31 13.88
N LEU A 30 -8.95 -3.95 13.14
CA LEU A 30 -8.84 -5.41 13.05
C LEU A 30 -8.50 -6.03 14.41
N VAL A 31 -7.52 -5.46 15.13
CA VAL A 31 -7.13 -5.90 16.47
C VAL A 31 -8.27 -5.71 17.46
N ALA A 32 -8.90 -4.52 17.49
CA ALA A 32 -10.02 -4.25 18.38
C ALA A 32 -11.20 -5.21 18.11
N ARG A 33 -11.51 -5.46 16.84
CA ARG A 33 -12.58 -6.37 16.42
C ARG A 33 -12.24 -7.81 16.80
N SER A 34 -11.07 -8.31 16.41
CA SER A 34 -10.66 -9.70 16.68
C SER A 34 -10.60 -9.97 18.18
N ASN A 35 -10.03 -9.07 18.97
CA ASN A 35 -9.97 -9.24 20.43
C ASN A 35 -11.37 -9.29 21.03
N LYS A 36 -12.29 -8.43 20.60
CA LYS A 36 -13.69 -8.45 21.07
C LYS A 36 -14.39 -9.79 20.78
N TYR A 37 -14.11 -10.43 19.65
CA TYR A 37 -14.68 -11.76 19.33
C TYR A 37 -13.95 -12.88 20.07
N ASN A 38 -12.62 -12.86 20.10
CA ASN A 38 -11.81 -13.91 20.72
C ASN A 38 -12.00 -13.93 22.24
N THR A 39 -12.05 -12.76 22.91
CA THR A 39 -12.36 -12.69 24.34
C THR A 39 -13.76 -13.21 24.66
N LYS A 40 -14.74 -13.04 23.76
CA LYS A 40 -16.08 -13.64 23.92
C LYS A 40 -16.10 -15.15 23.69
N ALA A 41 -15.20 -15.66 22.86
CA ALA A 41 -15.05 -17.07 22.55
C ALA A 41 -14.08 -17.81 23.50
N GLY A 42 -13.40 -17.10 24.41
CA GLY A 42 -12.34 -17.66 25.26
C GLY A 42 -11.06 -18.00 24.49
N GLU A 43 -10.88 -17.43 23.29
CA GLU A 43 -9.73 -17.68 22.41
C GLU A 43 -8.61 -16.66 22.61
N ASP A 44 -7.41 -17.02 22.14
CA ASP A 44 -6.22 -16.17 22.15
C ASP A 44 -6.45 -14.81 21.45
N VAL A 45 -5.85 -13.77 22.02
CA VAL A 45 -5.80 -12.41 21.47
C VAL A 45 -5.15 -12.40 20.08
N TYR A 46 -5.54 -11.45 19.22
CA TYR A 46 -5.01 -11.35 17.86
C TYR A 46 -3.48 -11.29 17.83
N LYS A 47 -2.88 -12.23 17.08
CA LYS A 47 -1.43 -12.28 16.83
C LYS A 47 -1.15 -11.72 15.43
N TYR A 48 -0.32 -10.68 15.36
CA TYR A 48 0.12 -10.11 14.09
C TYR A 48 0.84 -11.17 13.25
N LYS A 49 0.44 -11.29 11.98
CA LYS A 49 1.16 -12.13 11.02
C LYS A 49 2.37 -11.35 10.50
N TRP A 50 3.38 -12.08 10.04
CA TRP A 50 4.58 -11.46 9.44
C TRP A 50 4.22 -10.53 8.27
N THR A 51 3.20 -10.88 7.47
CA THR A 51 2.70 -10.04 6.39
C THR A 51 2.19 -8.69 6.86
N ASP A 52 1.60 -8.64 8.07
CA ASP A 52 0.96 -7.45 8.59
C ASP A 52 2.02 -6.42 9.00
N VAL A 53 3.03 -6.92 9.72
CA VAL A 53 4.22 -6.16 10.12
C VAL A 53 4.99 -5.70 8.88
N ALA A 54 5.18 -6.57 7.90
CA ALA A 54 5.93 -6.24 6.69
C ALA A 54 5.24 -5.14 5.86
N MET A 55 3.90 -5.14 5.76
CA MET A 55 3.17 -4.05 5.09
C MET A 55 3.32 -2.70 5.79
N LEU A 56 3.24 -2.68 7.13
CA LEU A 56 3.39 -1.45 7.90
C LEU A 56 4.80 -0.88 7.77
N ILE A 57 5.82 -1.74 7.88
CA ILE A 57 7.22 -1.34 7.71
C ILE A 57 7.48 -0.83 6.30
N ALA A 58 6.99 -1.52 5.26
CA ALA A 58 7.18 -1.08 3.87
C ALA A 58 6.48 0.27 3.60
N SER A 59 5.28 0.47 4.16
CA SER A 59 4.55 1.74 4.03
C SER A 59 5.27 2.88 4.75
N LEU A 60 5.80 2.64 5.95
CA LEU A 60 6.60 3.60 6.70
C LEU A 60 7.92 3.93 5.98
N ALA A 61 8.61 2.91 5.47
CA ALA A 61 9.85 3.07 4.72
C ALA A 61 9.63 3.93 3.46
N LEU A 62 8.54 3.72 2.72
CA LEU A 62 8.17 4.58 1.58
C LEU A 62 7.91 6.02 2.01
N PHE A 63 7.14 6.23 3.06
CA PHE A 63 6.84 7.57 3.56
C PHE A 63 8.13 8.31 3.96
N LEU A 64 9.00 7.68 4.74
CA LEU A 64 10.30 8.24 5.13
C LEU A 64 11.21 8.47 3.92
N ALA A 65 11.21 7.57 2.93
CA ALA A 65 11.98 7.74 1.70
C ALA A 65 11.54 9.00 0.92
N TYR A 66 10.23 9.26 0.84
CA TYR A 66 9.71 10.49 0.21
C TYR A 66 9.99 11.73 1.04
N LEU A 67 9.90 11.67 2.37
CA LEU A 67 10.23 12.78 3.27
C LEU A 67 11.71 13.18 3.14
N CYS A 68 12.61 12.19 3.20
CA CYS A 68 14.04 12.36 2.94
C CYS A 68 14.29 12.92 1.54
N SER A 69 13.49 12.53 0.54
CA SER A 69 13.60 13.05 -0.82
C SER A 69 13.28 14.55 -0.96
N ILE A 70 12.45 15.10 -0.07
CA ILE A 70 12.07 16.52 -0.03
C ILE A 70 13.13 17.33 0.71
N TRP A 71 13.65 16.80 1.83
CA TRP A 71 14.59 17.53 2.70
C TRP A 71 16.07 17.33 2.35
N SER A 72 16.43 16.23 1.70
CA SER A 72 17.84 15.89 1.50
C SER A 72 18.45 16.67 0.34
N LYS A 73 19.62 17.27 0.60
CA LYS A 73 20.53 17.81 -0.42
C LYS A 73 20.98 16.66 -1.35
N PRO A 74 21.36 16.91 -2.62
CA PRO A 74 21.55 15.90 -3.66
C PRO A 74 22.80 14.99 -3.48
N ARG A 75 23.09 14.52 -2.26
CA ARG A 75 24.24 13.66 -1.95
C ARG A 75 23.99 12.18 -2.22
N LEU A 76 22.73 11.74 -2.33
CA LEU A 76 22.40 10.34 -2.65
C LEU A 76 22.44 10.11 -4.16
N HIS A 77 23.17 9.08 -4.58
CA HIS A 77 23.22 8.65 -5.97
C HIS A 77 21.81 8.27 -6.46
N LYS A 78 21.46 8.68 -7.68
CA LYS A 78 20.11 8.53 -8.24
C LYS A 78 19.60 7.08 -8.19
N PHE A 79 20.48 6.11 -8.44
CA PHE A 79 20.17 4.68 -8.44
C PHE A 79 19.90 4.14 -7.02
N VAL A 80 20.67 4.56 -6.02
CA VAL A 80 20.46 4.14 -4.63
C VAL A 80 19.11 4.62 -4.13
N ARG A 81 18.77 5.87 -4.45
CA ARG A 81 17.47 6.44 -4.12
C ARG A 81 16.32 5.73 -4.86
N ALA A 82 16.49 5.43 -6.14
CA ALA A 82 15.52 4.67 -6.91
C ALA A 82 15.29 3.27 -6.30
N ALA A 83 16.36 2.56 -5.94
CA ALA A 83 16.26 1.26 -5.28
C ALA A 83 15.54 1.35 -3.93
N LEU A 84 15.85 2.37 -3.13
CA LEU A 84 15.24 2.60 -1.81
C LEU A 84 13.72 2.85 -1.90
N MET A 85 13.23 3.40 -3.01
CA MET A 85 11.80 3.64 -3.25
C MET A 85 11.14 2.44 -3.95
N LEU A 86 11.84 1.81 -4.91
CA LEU A 86 11.30 0.75 -5.75
C LEU A 86 11.14 -0.56 -4.98
N LEU A 87 12.11 -0.96 -4.16
CA LEU A 87 12.05 -2.22 -3.40
C LEU A 87 10.82 -2.30 -2.49
N PRO A 88 10.55 -1.33 -1.59
CA PRO A 88 9.37 -1.40 -0.74
C PRO A 88 8.06 -1.25 -1.53
N ALA A 89 8.05 -0.53 -2.65
CA ALA A 89 6.87 -0.43 -3.53
C ALA A 89 6.55 -1.76 -4.21
N LEU A 90 7.55 -2.45 -4.78
CA LEU A 90 7.38 -3.77 -5.39
C LEU A 90 6.96 -4.81 -4.35
N PHE A 91 7.54 -4.74 -3.14
CA PHE A 91 7.13 -5.60 -2.04
C PHE A 91 5.65 -5.38 -1.66
N LEU A 92 5.22 -4.12 -1.50
CA LEU A 92 3.81 -3.78 -1.23
C LEU A 92 2.88 -4.30 -2.33
N LEU A 93 3.23 -4.11 -3.60
CA LEU A 93 2.45 -4.65 -4.73
C LEU A 93 2.35 -6.17 -4.66
N GLY A 94 3.48 -6.87 -4.47
CA GLY A 94 3.51 -8.33 -4.44
C GLY A 94 2.64 -8.91 -3.31
N VAL A 95 2.75 -8.36 -2.10
CA VAL A 95 1.95 -8.83 -0.97
C VAL A 95 0.46 -8.53 -1.19
N GLN A 96 0.11 -7.34 -1.68
CA GLN A 96 -1.29 -6.95 -1.86
C GLN A 96 -1.98 -7.67 -3.00
N LEU A 97 -1.31 -7.87 -4.14
CA LEU A 97 -1.84 -8.68 -5.23
C LEU A 97 -2.10 -10.13 -4.77
N ARG A 98 -1.18 -10.70 -3.97
CA ARG A 98 -1.39 -12.02 -3.38
C ARG A 98 -2.56 -12.04 -2.40
N GLN A 99 -2.75 -11.00 -1.59
CA GLN A 99 -3.91 -10.88 -0.70
C GLN A 99 -5.24 -10.79 -1.48
N ILE A 100 -5.27 -10.02 -2.56
CA ILE A 100 -6.43 -9.91 -3.46
C ILE A 100 -6.77 -11.28 -4.05
N GLN A 101 -5.76 -12.00 -4.57
CA GLN A 101 -5.95 -13.34 -5.13
C GLN A 101 -6.52 -14.31 -4.09
N LEU A 102 -5.93 -14.36 -2.89
CA LEU A 102 -6.40 -15.22 -1.80
C LEU A 102 -7.84 -14.89 -1.36
N ARG A 103 -8.21 -13.60 -1.36
CA ARG A 103 -9.60 -13.18 -1.07
C ARG A 103 -10.58 -13.69 -2.12
N ILE A 104 -10.23 -13.54 -3.39
CA ILE A 104 -11.07 -14.02 -4.50
C ILE A 104 -11.22 -15.53 -4.43
N GLU A 105 -10.14 -16.26 -4.18
CA GLU A 105 -10.14 -17.72 -4.04
C GLU A 105 -10.99 -18.19 -2.85
N LEU A 106 -10.88 -17.52 -1.70
CA LEU A 106 -11.68 -17.81 -0.52
C LEU A 106 -13.17 -17.61 -0.80
N ILE A 107 -13.56 -16.48 -1.39
CA ILE A 107 -14.97 -16.18 -1.71
C ILE A 107 -15.51 -17.17 -2.74
N ASN A 108 -14.72 -17.51 -3.76
CA ASN A 108 -15.10 -18.53 -4.74
C ASN A 108 -15.28 -19.90 -4.07
N THR A 109 -14.45 -20.26 -3.10
CA THR A 109 -14.57 -21.52 -2.35
C THR A 109 -15.83 -21.53 -1.48
N ILE A 110 -16.15 -20.41 -0.82
CA ILE A 110 -17.38 -20.26 -0.03
C ILE A 110 -18.62 -20.37 -0.95
N ASN A 111 -18.66 -19.63 -2.05
CA ASN A 111 -19.76 -19.67 -3.01
C ASN A 111 -19.97 -21.07 -3.60
N LYS A 112 -18.88 -21.82 -3.86
CA LYS A 112 -18.95 -23.21 -4.33
C LYS A 112 -19.48 -24.17 -3.27
N ARG A 113 -19.13 -23.97 -1.99
CA ARG A 113 -19.51 -24.88 -0.89
C ARG A 113 -20.87 -24.58 -0.27
N LEU A 114 -21.30 -23.32 -0.27
CA LEU A 114 -22.52 -22.84 0.40
C LEU A 114 -23.37 -21.93 -0.51
N PRO A 115 -23.81 -22.41 -1.69
CA PRO A 115 -24.51 -21.56 -2.67
C PRO A 115 -25.88 -21.04 -2.19
N SER A 116 -26.51 -21.71 -1.22
CA SER A 116 -27.89 -21.43 -0.78
C SER A 116 -28.02 -20.50 0.43
N GLN A 117 -26.96 -20.26 1.21
CA GLN A 117 -27.05 -19.50 2.47
C GLN A 117 -26.67 -18.01 2.36
N TYR A 118 -25.96 -17.59 1.31
CA TYR A 118 -25.39 -16.23 1.25
C TYR A 118 -25.73 -15.46 -0.03
N GLY A 119 -26.44 -16.06 -0.99
CA GLY A 119 -26.43 -15.56 -2.37
C GLY A 119 -25.01 -15.57 -2.94
N SER A 120 -24.84 -15.27 -4.23
CA SER A 120 -23.49 -15.21 -4.80
C SER A 120 -22.72 -14.02 -4.20
N LEU A 121 -21.89 -14.26 -3.18
CA LEU A 121 -21.04 -13.22 -2.59
C LEU A 121 -20.12 -12.67 -3.69
N LYS A 122 -20.23 -11.38 -3.99
CA LYS A 122 -19.32 -10.71 -4.91
C LYS A 122 -18.04 -10.31 -4.17
N PRO A 123 -16.85 -10.61 -4.72
CA PRO A 123 -15.62 -10.12 -4.13
C PRO A 123 -15.63 -8.60 -4.09
N PHE A 124 -15.31 -8.03 -2.93
CA PHE A 124 -15.26 -6.59 -2.68
C PHE A 124 -16.61 -5.85 -2.74
N SER A 125 -17.76 -6.53 -2.74
CA SER A 125 -19.06 -5.85 -2.59
C SER A 125 -19.37 -5.54 -1.12
N CYS A 126 -19.92 -4.35 -0.88
CA CYS A 126 -20.42 -3.91 0.42
C CYS A 126 -21.96 -3.88 0.47
N ASP A 127 -22.64 -4.63 -0.42
CA ASP A 127 -24.10 -4.56 -0.65
C ASP A 127 -24.91 -4.34 0.64
N GLY A 128 -25.57 -3.19 0.73
CA GLY A 128 -26.49 -2.82 1.82
C GLY A 128 -25.85 -2.30 3.12
N SER A 129 -24.52 -2.31 3.26
CA SER A 129 -23.85 -1.79 4.46
C SER A 129 -23.20 -0.43 4.20
N THR A 130 -23.72 0.63 4.82
CA THR A 130 -23.03 1.93 4.96
C THR A 130 -21.94 1.88 6.04
N ASP A 131 -21.48 0.68 6.38
CA ASP A 131 -20.51 0.46 7.43
C ASP A 131 -19.16 1.04 6.99
N ALA A 132 -18.69 2.04 7.72
CA ALA A 132 -17.36 2.63 7.54
C ALA A 132 -16.24 1.57 7.50
N SER A 133 -16.46 0.42 8.14
CA SER A 133 -15.55 -0.72 8.09
C SER A 133 -15.35 -1.33 6.70
N CYS A 134 -16.37 -1.34 5.85
CA CYS A 134 -16.24 -1.86 4.49
C CYS A 134 -15.42 -0.91 3.61
N GLY A 135 -15.63 0.40 3.78
CA GLY A 135 -14.81 1.44 3.14
C GLY A 135 -13.34 1.38 3.56
N ILE A 136 -13.06 1.22 4.86
CA ILE A 136 -11.68 1.04 5.36
C ILE A 136 -11.04 -0.22 4.76
N LEU A 137 -11.78 -1.32 4.68
CA LEU A 137 -11.28 -2.58 4.14
C LEU A 137 -10.95 -2.50 2.64
N GLN A 138 -11.85 -1.90 1.85
CA GLN A 138 -11.60 -1.66 0.42
C GLN A 138 -10.41 -0.71 0.24
N SER A 139 -10.36 0.37 1.03
CA SER A 139 -9.27 1.35 1.00
C SER A 139 -7.93 0.68 1.29
N TRP A 140 -7.87 -0.14 2.34
CA TRP A 140 -6.67 -0.91 2.70
C TRP A 140 -6.26 -1.92 1.62
N THR A 141 -7.20 -2.42 0.82
CA THR A 141 -6.91 -3.37 -0.27
C THR A 141 -6.35 -2.65 -1.50
N PHE A 142 -6.99 -1.56 -1.93
CA PHE A 142 -6.69 -0.93 -3.23
C PHE A 142 -5.70 0.23 -3.15
N ILE A 143 -5.70 1.03 -2.07
CA ILE A 143 -4.80 2.19 -1.96
C ILE A 143 -3.33 1.79 -2.00
N PRO A 144 -2.86 0.76 -1.28
CA PRO A 144 -1.45 0.39 -1.34
C PRO A 144 -1.05 -0.11 -2.73
N VAL A 145 -1.97 -0.71 -3.49
CA VAL A 145 -1.74 -1.10 -4.89
C VAL A 145 -1.56 0.15 -5.76
N ILE A 146 -2.46 1.12 -5.62
CA ILE A 146 -2.38 2.40 -6.33
C ILE A 146 -1.06 3.12 -5.99
N VAL A 147 -0.72 3.22 -4.70
CA VAL A 147 0.54 3.81 -4.23
C VAL A 147 1.74 3.11 -4.85
N GLY A 148 1.77 1.77 -4.82
CA GLY A 148 2.85 0.98 -5.40
C GLY A 148 3.07 1.27 -6.88
N PHE A 149 1.99 1.34 -7.68
CA PHE A 149 2.09 1.69 -9.11
C PHE A 149 2.60 3.12 -9.32
N PHE A 150 2.09 4.10 -8.57
CA PHE A 150 2.56 5.48 -8.69
C PHE A 150 4.05 5.61 -8.35
N VAL A 151 4.54 4.89 -7.34
CA VAL A 151 5.97 4.88 -7.00
C VAL A 151 6.79 4.25 -8.13
N VAL A 152 6.36 3.12 -8.69
CA VAL A 152 7.04 2.46 -9.82
C VAL A 152 7.12 3.40 -11.03
N ILE A 153 6.00 4.05 -11.39
CA ILE A 153 5.95 5.02 -12.49
C ILE A 153 6.87 6.21 -12.21
N GLU A 154 6.83 6.78 -11.00
CA GLU A 154 7.67 7.92 -10.63
C GLU A 154 9.16 7.56 -10.70
N VAL A 155 9.56 6.41 -10.16
CA VAL A 155 10.94 5.94 -10.24
C VAL A 155 11.37 5.74 -11.69
N PHE A 156 10.53 5.14 -12.53
CA PHE A 156 10.81 4.95 -13.95
C PHE A 156 10.97 6.30 -14.66
N VAL A 157 10.00 7.20 -14.54
CA VAL A 157 10.05 8.55 -15.14
C VAL A 157 11.29 9.30 -14.65
N THR A 158 11.60 9.25 -13.36
CA THR A 158 12.80 9.88 -12.79
C THR A 158 14.07 9.28 -13.36
N LEU A 159 14.16 7.96 -13.56
CA LEU A 159 15.31 7.29 -14.18
C LEU A 159 15.53 7.70 -15.63
N PHE A 160 14.48 7.69 -16.47
CA PHE A 160 14.56 8.06 -17.89
C PHE A 160 14.77 9.56 -18.12
N SER A 161 14.12 10.42 -17.32
CA SER A 161 14.23 11.88 -17.46
C SER A 161 15.60 12.44 -17.06
N GLY A 162 16.49 11.64 -16.48
CA GLY A 162 17.86 12.08 -16.21
C GLY A 162 18.87 11.69 -17.27
N VAL A 163 18.49 10.92 -18.30
CA VAL A 163 19.34 10.62 -19.46
C VAL A 163 19.29 11.77 -20.48
N THR A 164 18.24 12.60 -20.46
CA THR A 164 18.05 13.70 -21.43
C THR A 164 18.77 15.01 -21.07
N HIS A 165 19.57 15.05 -19.99
CA HIS A 165 20.39 16.23 -19.64
C HIS A 165 21.89 16.08 -19.90
N THR A 166 22.34 15.00 -20.52
CA THR A 166 23.69 14.90 -21.12
C THR A 166 23.64 15.32 -22.59
N SER A 167 23.34 16.59 -22.85
CA SER A 167 23.78 17.30 -24.07
C SER A 167 23.58 18.80 -23.91
N LYS A 168 24.41 19.42 -23.08
CA LYS A 168 24.97 20.74 -23.39
C LYS A 168 26.48 20.54 -23.28
N SER A 169 27.08 19.88 -24.27
CA SER A 169 27.80 20.55 -25.36
C SER A 169 28.70 21.66 -24.83
N HIS A 170 29.99 21.34 -24.75
CA HIS A 170 31.12 22.24 -24.94
C HIS A 170 30.74 23.56 -25.62
N VAL A 171 31.04 24.69 -24.96
CA VAL A 171 32.00 25.72 -25.40
C VAL A 171 32.55 26.38 -24.14
#